data_AF-A0A7W0TXE2-F1
#
_entry.id   AF-A0A7W0TXE2-F1
#
_cell.length_a   1.000
_cell.length_b   1.000
_cell.length_c   1.000
_cell.angle_alpha   90.00
_cell.angle_beta   90.00
_cell.angle_gamma   90.00
#
_symmetry.space_group_name_H-M   'P 1'
#
loop_
_entity.id
_entity.type
_entity.pdbx_description
1 polymer ?
#
loop_
_entity_poly.entity_id
_entity_poly.type
_entity_poly.pdbx_seq_one_letter_code
_entity_poly.pdbx_strand_id
1 'polypeptide(L)'
;MPATPRRQPTDEWDQLRLLVSSPEQATYELLRPIVVFGQPANARARETGVPERTVRRKVARFAAAGMRSLFAPNDPPAPDRRTLPLGIRKAIVELKAEYPPLGPFAIARICRHRFDRAVSYHTVQKILAVEPLPLHPPRRLPRYRDIPDPVARRKAVVDLYLEGWSATSIAGCLETTRTRVSETLAR
;
A
#
# COMPACT_ATOMS: atom_id res chain seq x y z
N MET A 1 1.57 22.94 -38.29
CA MET A 1 2.51 22.87 -37.14
C MET A 1 3.56 23.95 -37.36
N PRO A 2 3.61 25.04 -36.56
CA PRO A 2 4.66 26.03 -36.74
C PRO A 2 6.02 25.38 -36.40
N ALA A 3 7.01 25.57 -37.26
CA ALA A 3 8.36 25.08 -37.03
C ALA A 3 8.92 25.74 -35.77
N THR A 4 9.42 24.93 -34.84
CA THR A 4 10.09 25.42 -33.63
C THR A 4 11.29 26.27 -34.06
N PRO A 5 11.39 27.54 -33.60
CA PRO A 5 12.49 28.39 -34.01
C PRO A 5 13.82 27.73 -33.61
N ARG A 6 14.80 27.74 -34.53
CA ARG A 6 16.17 27.27 -34.23
C ARG A 6 16.77 28.20 -33.17
N ARG A 7 16.97 27.67 -31.96
CA ARG A 7 17.58 28.39 -30.84
C ARG A 7 19.07 28.05 -30.76
N GLN A 8 19.91 29.00 -30.33
CA GLN A 8 21.33 28.73 -30.15
C GLN A 8 21.53 27.66 -29.05
N PRO A 9 22.39 26.66 -29.27
CA PRO A 9 22.75 25.69 -28.23
C PRO A 9 23.37 26.39 -27.01
N THR A 10 22.92 26.03 -25.81
CA THR A 10 23.46 26.51 -24.53
C THR A 10 23.57 25.34 -23.57
N ASP A 11 24.65 25.29 -22.78
CA ASP A 11 24.85 24.27 -21.74
C ASP A 11 24.56 24.81 -20.32
N GLU A 12 24.20 26.10 -20.20
CA GLU A 12 23.82 26.71 -18.93
C GLU A 12 22.47 26.17 -18.45
N TRP A 13 22.45 25.62 -17.23
CA TRP A 13 21.27 24.96 -16.69
C TRP A 13 20.05 25.87 -16.59
N ASP A 14 20.22 27.11 -16.14
CA ASP A 14 19.10 28.05 -15.98
C ASP A 14 18.48 28.43 -17.33
N GLN A 15 19.29 28.53 -18.38
CA GLN A 15 18.80 28.73 -19.74
C GLN A 15 18.11 27.48 -20.27
N LEU A 16 18.74 26.31 -20.12
CA LEU A 16 18.17 25.02 -20.53
C LEU A 16 16.80 24.76 -19.91
N ARG A 17 16.59 25.10 -18.63
CA ARG A 17 15.29 24.96 -17.95
C ARG A 17 14.17 25.71 -18.64
N LEU A 18 14.45 26.86 -19.26
CA LEU A 18 13.47 27.66 -20.00
C LEU A 18 13.21 27.11 -21.40
N LEU A 19 14.11 26.27 -21.92
CA LEU A 19 14.08 25.73 -23.28
C LEU A 19 13.49 24.32 -23.35
N VAL A 20 13.48 23.59 -22.24
CA VAL A 20 12.94 22.24 -22.17
C VAL A 20 11.44 22.22 -22.41
N SER A 21 10.99 21.33 -23.29
CA SER A 21 9.58 21.15 -23.66
C SER A 21 8.91 19.94 -23.01
N SER A 22 9.70 19.01 -22.44
CA SER A 22 9.18 17.78 -21.82
C SER A 22 9.96 17.36 -20.56
N PRO A 23 9.33 16.63 -19.62
CA PRO A 23 10.01 16.12 -18.42
C PRO A 23 11.21 15.20 -18.72
N GLU A 24 11.12 14.43 -19.80
CA GLU A 24 12.16 13.51 -20.26
C GLU A 24 13.36 14.30 -20.78
N GLN A 25 13.11 15.37 -21.55
CA GLN A 25 14.14 16.29 -22.01
C GLN A 25 14.80 17.02 -20.82
N ALA A 26 14.03 17.48 -19.82
CA ALA A 26 14.60 18.04 -18.58
C ALA A 26 15.52 17.04 -17.88
N THR A 27 15.08 15.78 -17.79
CA THR A 27 15.88 14.72 -17.18
C THR A 27 17.14 14.44 -17.99
N TYR A 28 17.06 14.48 -19.32
CA TYR A 28 18.24 14.31 -20.16
C TYR A 28 19.23 15.46 -20.00
N GLU A 29 18.79 16.73 -20.07
CA GLU A 29 19.68 17.88 -19.91
C GLU A 29 20.31 17.96 -18.50
N LEU A 30 19.61 17.46 -17.48
CA LEU A 30 20.19 17.31 -16.15
C LEU A 30 21.38 16.33 -16.16
N LEU A 31 21.23 15.20 -16.87
CA LEU A 31 22.21 14.10 -16.88
C LEU A 31 23.29 14.25 -17.95
N ARG A 32 23.00 14.95 -19.05
CA ARG A 32 23.82 15.05 -20.26
C ARG A 32 25.28 15.42 -19.93
N PRO A 33 25.57 16.41 -19.06
CA PRO A 33 26.95 16.70 -18.69
C PRO A 33 27.70 15.56 -17.99
N ILE A 34 26.99 14.73 -17.23
CA ILE A 34 27.58 13.59 -16.54
C ILE A 34 27.80 12.42 -17.51
N VAL A 35 26.76 12.08 -18.27
CA VAL A 35 26.75 10.86 -19.10
C VAL A 35 27.48 11.04 -20.44
N VAL A 36 27.49 12.25 -20.99
CA VAL A 36 28.16 12.57 -22.27
C VAL A 36 29.54 13.18 -22.04
N PHE A 37 29.66 14.11 -21.09
CA PHE A 37 30.89 14.89 -20.89
C PHE A 37 31.70 14.49 -19.64
N GLY A 38 31.26 13.45 -18.91
CA GLY A 38 32.01 12.91 -17.78
C GLY A 38 32.05 13.82 -16.53
N GLN A 39 31.19 14.84 -16.45
CA GLN A 39 31.13 15.73 -15.29
C GLN A 39 30.76 14.93 -14.03
N PRO A 40 31.39 15.19 -12.87
CA PRO A 40 31.01 14.52 -11.63
C PRO A 40 29.64 14.97 -11.13
N ALA A 41 28.86 14.03 -10.58
CA ALA A 41 27.48 14.26 -10.17
C ALA A 41 27.31 15.34 -9.08
N ASN A 42 28.32 15.54 -8.23
CA ASN A 42 28.32 16.58 -7.19
C ASN A 42 28.40 18.00 -7.77
N ALA A 43 29.21 18.20 -8.83
CA ALA A 43 29.32 19.47 -9.52
C ALA A 43 27.98 19.81 -10.18
N ARG A 44 27.39 18.83 -10.88
CA ARG A 44 26.07 19.00 -11.50
C ARG A 44 24.96 19.28 -10.48
N ALA A 45 25.02 18.64 -9.31
CA ALA A 45 24.07 18.90 -8.22
C ALA A 45 24.14 20.34 -7.72
N ARG A 46 25.35 20.92 -7.61
CA ARG A 46 25.54 22.32 -7.21
C ARG A 46 25.01 23.29 -8.27
N GLU A 47 25.30 23.04 -9.55
CA GLU A 47 24.81 23.86 -10.67
C GLU A 47 23.30 23.86 -10.77
N THR A 48 22.67 22.71 -10.53
CA THR A 48 21.23 22.56 -10.79
C THR A 48 20.34 22.74 -9.56
N GLY A 49 20.94 22.78 -8.37
CA GLY A 49 20.23 22.73 -7.08
C GLY A 49 19.53 21.40 -6.79
N VAL A 50 19.66 20.40 -7.68
CA VAL A 50 19.08 19.07 -7.47
C VAL A 50 19.94 18.29 -6.47
N PRO A 51 19.35 17.63 -5.46
CA PRO A 51 20.13 16.85 -4.49
C PRO A 51 21.01 15.79 -5.18
N GLU A 52 22.29 15.73 -4.79
CA GLU A 52 23.29 14.86 -5.41
C GLU A 52 22.85 13.38 -5.45
N ARG A 53 22.19 12.90 -4.39
CA ARG A 53 21.63 11.54 -4.33
C ARG A 53 20.64 11.28 -5.47
N THR A 54 19.81 12.25 -5.81
CA THR A 54 18.83 12.15 -6.91
C THR A 54 19.53 12.11 -8.26
N VAL A 55 20.56 12.95 -8.45
CA VAL A 55 21.39 12.97 -9.66
C VAL A 55 22.07 11.61 -9.85
N ARG A 56 22.80 11.11 -8.85
CA ARG A 56 23.47 9.79 -8.89
C ARG A 56 22.50 8.65 -9.20
N ARG A 57 21.31 8.66 -8.58
CA ARG A 57 20.27 7.64 -8.85
C ARG A 57 19.80 7.66 -10.29
N LYS A 58 19.57 8.85 -10.87
CA LYS A 58 19.16 9.01 -12.27
C LYS A 58 20.28 8.60 -13.24
N VAL A 59 21.55 8.94 -12.94
CA VAL A 59 22.73 8.49 -13.70
C VAL A 59 22.83 6.97 -13.71
N ALA A 60 22.71 6.31 -12.54
CA ALA A 60 22.78 4.86 -12.45
C ALA A 60 21.69 4.16 -13.30
N ARG A 61 20.48 4.73 -13.36
CA ARG A 61 19.43 4.20 -14.24
C ARG A 61 19.72 4.42 -15.71
N PHE A 62 20.24 5.59 -16.07
CA PHE A 62 20.64 5.86 -17.45
C PHE A 62 21.76 4.90 -17.88
N ALA A 63 22.72 4.59 -17.01
CA ALA A 63 23.74 3.59 -17.27
C ALA A 63 23.14 2.18 -17.48
N ALA A 64 22.10 1.81 -16.70
CA ALA A 64 21.47 0.49 -16.79
C ALA A 64 20.49 0.32 -17.96
N ALA A 65 19.76 1.38 -18.33
CA ALA A 65 18.62 1.30 -19.26
C ALA A 65 18.67 2.31 -20.42
N GLY A 66 19.73 3.11 -20.52
CA GLY A 66 19.91 4.13 -21.56
C GLY A 66 18.77 5.16 -21.60
N MET A 67 18.42 5.61 -22.81
CA MET A 67 17.35 6.59 -23.03
C MET A 67 15.99 6.16 -22.46
N ARG A 68 15.73 4.85 -22.34
CA ARG A 68 14.47 4.34 -21.76
C ARG A 68 14.28 4.80 -20.30
N SER A 69 15.36 5.07 -19.57
CA SER A 69 15.27 5.58 -18.20
C SER A 69 14.71 7.00 -18.10
N LEU A 70 14.72 7.76 -19.20
CA LEU A 70 14.20 9.13 -19.23
C LEU A 70 12.66 9.16 -19.22
N PHE A 71 12.05 8.16 -19.86
CA PHE A 71 10.60 7.98 -19.98
C PHE A 71 9.98 7.19 -18.83
N ALA A 72 10.81 6.59 -17.98
CA ALA A 72 10.32 5.90 -16.81
C ALA A 72 9.67 6.93 -15.88
N PRO A 73 8.37 6.79 -15.54
CA PRO A 73 7.75 7.66 -14.55
C PRO A 73 8.67 7.65 -13.32
N ASN A 74 8.88 8.82 -12.71
CA ASN A 74 9.44 8.90 -11.36
C ASN A 74 8.84 7.73 -10.59
N ASP A 75 9.65 6.76 -10.15
CA ASP A 75 9.12 5.53 -9.57
C ASP A 75 7.96 5.90 -8.65
N PRO A 76 6.81 5.19 -8.71
CA PRO A 76 5.86 5.30 -7.63
C PRO A 76 6.68 5.19 -6.34
N PRO A 77 6.54 6.15 -5.41
CA PRO A 77 7.38 6.19 -4.22
C PRO A 77 7.39 4.78 -3.66
N ALA A 78 8.60 4.23 -3.44
CA ALA A 78 8.76 2.87 -2.95
C ALA A 78 7.69 2.65 -1.87
N PRO A 79 6.83 1.62 -1.99
CA PRO A 79 5.64 1.50 -1.19
C PRO A 79 6.03 1.77 0.25
N ASP A 80 5.52 2.88 0.80
CA ASP A 80 5.96 3.35 2.11
C ASP A 80 5.84 2.15 3.04
N ARG A 81 6.95 1.69 3.62
CA ARG A 81 6.96 0.51 4.49
C ARG A 81 6.00 0.69 5.67
N ARG A 82 5.64 1.94 5.99
CA ARG A 82 4.62 2.33 6.98
C ARG A 82 3.18 2.17 6.48
N THR A 83 2.97 2.14 5.16
CA THR A 83 1.66 1.89 4.56
C THR A 83 1.36 0.40 4.63
N LEU A 84 0.22 0.08 5.22
CA LEU A 84 -0.24 -1.29 5.37
C LEU A 84 -0.56 -1.87 3.98
N PRO A 85 -0.14 -3.12 3.66
CA PRO A 85 -0.47 -3.77 2.40
C PRO A 85 -1.97 -3.78 2.14
N LEU A 86 -2.38 -3.56 0.88
CA LEU A 86 -3.79 -3.43 0.49
C LEU A 86 -4.65 -4.59 0.98
N GLY A 87 -4.15 -5.83 0.93
CA GLY A 87 -4.88 -7.01 1.39
C GLY A 87 -5.26 -6.94 2.88
N ILE A 88 -4.39 -6.39 3.73
CA ILE A 88 -4.68 -6.25 5.16
C ILE A 88 -5.67 -5.10 5.40
N ARG A 89 -5.56 -4.00 4.63
CA ARG A 89 -6.52 -2.88 4.73
C ARG A 89 -7.93 -3.32 4.36
N LYS A 90 -8.07 -4.05 3.24
CA LYS A 90 -9.34 -4.67 2.83
C LYS A 90 -9.89 -5.60 3.91
N ALA A 91 -9.05 -6.48 4.47
CA ALA A 91 -9.49 -7.38 5.54
C ALA A 91 -9.99 -6.63 6.79
N ILE A 92 -9.38 -5.49 7.16
CA ILE A 92 -9.85 -4.66 8.28
C ILE A 92 -11.27 -4.14 8.03
N VAL A 93 -11.49 -3.62 6.83
CA VAL A 93 -12.78 -3.06 6.40
C VAL A 93 -13.84 -4.17 6.30
N GLU A 94 -13.50 -5.31 5.72
CA GLU A 94 -14.38 -6.49 5.61
C GLU A 94 -14.78 -7.03 6.99
N LEU A 95 -13.81 -7.20 7.91
CA LEU A 95 -14.09 -7.66 9.28
C LEU A 95 -15.04 -6.70 10.02
N LYS A 96 -14.82 -5.39 9.87
CA LYS A 96 -15.67 -4.38 10.51
C LYS A 96 -17.08 -4.40 9.93
N ALA A 97 -17.20 -4.65 8.64
CA ALA A 97 -18.48 -4.69 7.97
C ALA A 97 -19.22 -6.03 8.23
N GLU A 98 -18.50 -7.15 8.37
CA GLU A 98 -19.05 -8.47 8.72
C GLU A 98 -19.68 -8.49 10.11
N TYR A 99 -19.02 -7.88 11.10
CA TYR A 99 -19.54 -7.73 12.46
C TYR A 99 -19.28 -6.31 12.98
N PRO A 100 -20.21 -5.35 12.79
CA PRO A 100 -20.03 -3.95 13.20
C PRO A 100 -19.65 -3.73 14.68
N PRO A 101 -20.13 -4.52 15.66
CA PRO A 101 -19.67 -4.42 17.05
C PRO A 101 -18.21 -4.86 17.28
N LEU A 102 -17.53 -5.43 16.29
CA LEU A 102 -16.12 -5.83 16.41
C LEU A 102 -15.23 -4.62 16.67
N GLY A 103 -14.54 -4.65 17.80
CA GLY A 103 -13.65 -3.57 18.24
C GLY A 103 -12.30 -3.57 17.51
N PRO A 104 -11.60 -2.43 17.43
CA PRO A 104 -10.29 -2.33 16.75
C PRO A 104 -9.22 -3.30 17.28
N PHE A 105 -9.20 -3.57 18.59
CA PHE A 105 -8.29 -4.56 19.18
C PHE A 105 -8.56 -5.99 18.71
N ALA A 106 -9.83 -6.36 18.56
CA ALA A 106 -10.22 -7.67 18.07
C ALA A 106 -9.82 -7.83 16.59
N ILE A 107 -10.05 -6.79 15.78
CA ILE A 107 -9.62 -6.74 14.37
C ILE A 107 -8.10 -6.88 14.28
N ALA A 108 -7.33 -6.10 15.04
CA ALA A 108 -5.86 -6.18 15.07
C ALA A 108 -5.34 -7.59 15.38
N ARG A 109 -5.96 -8.27 16.37
CA ARG A 109 -5.63 -9.65 16.73
C ARG A 109 -5.94 -10.64 15.62
N ILE A 110 -7.10 -10.53 14.97
CA ILE A 110 -7.48 -11.38 13.83
C ILE A 110 -6.50 -11.16 12.67
N CYS A 111 -6.17 -9.90 12.34
CA CYS A 111 -5.19 -9.59 11.30
C CYS A 111 -3.80 -10.17 11.62
N ARG A 112 -3.35 -10.12 12.89
CA ARG A 112 -2.10 -10.74 13.32
C ARG A 112 -2.11 -12.25 13.05
N HIS A 113 -3.21 -12.93 13.37
CA HIS A 113 -3.33 -14.37 13.17
C HIS A 113 -3.42 -14.76 11.67
N ARG A 114 -4.13 -13.96 10.86
CA ARG A 114 -4.34 -14.27 9.43
C ARG A 114 -3.14 -13.95 8.53
N PHE A 115 -2.37 -12.90 8.85
CA PHE A 115 -1.32 -12.39 7.97
C PHE A 115 0.09 -12.47 8.55
N ASP A 116 0.25 -13.07 9.73
CA ASP A 116 1.51 -13.12 10.50
C ASP A 116 2.20 -11.74 10.65
N ARG A 117 1.40 -10.67 10.63
CA ARG A 117 1.85 -9.29 10.71
C ARG A 117 1.05 -8.55 11.75
N ALA A 118 1.72 -8.09 12.80
CA ALA A 118 1.09 -7.28 13.83
C ALA A 118 0.61 -5.95 13.25
N VAL A 119 -0.68 -5.66 13.42
CA VAL A 119 -1.31 -4.37 13.11
C VAL A 119 -1.68 -3.72 14.44
N SER A 120 -1.28 -2.45 14.65
CA SER A 120 -1.67 -1.73 15.87
C SER A 120 -3.16 -1.35 15.79
N TYR A 121 -3.83 -1.28 16.94
CA TYR A 121 -5.24 -0.86 16.98
C TYR A 121 -5.44 0.59 16.48
N HIS A 122 -4.45 1.48 16.67
CA HIS A 122 -4.48 2.83 16.11
C HIS A 122 -4.42 2.81 14.59
N THR A 123 -3.65 1.90 14.00
CA THR A 123 -3.62 1.70 12.54
C THR A 123 -4.96 1.24 12.03
N VAL A 124 -5.62 0.31 12.74
CA VAL A 124 -6.99 -0.13 12.43
C VAL A 124 -7.97 1.05 12.47
N GLN A 125 -7.95 1.86 13.54
CA GLN A 125 -8.81 3.05 13.64
C GLN A 125 -8.58 4.03 12.48
N LYS A 126 -7.31 4.30 12.15
CA LYS A 126 -6.96 5.19 11.04
C LYS A 126 -7.50 4.66 9.70
N ILE A 127 -7.38 3.36 9.45
CA ILE A 127 -7.90 2.75 8.20
C ILE A 127 -9.42 2.84 8.16
N LEU A 128 -10.12 2.51 9.25
CA LEU A 128 -11.59 2.58 9.31
C LEU A 128 -12.14 4.01 9.20
N ALA A 129 -11.35 5.03 9.54
CA ALA A 129 -11.72 6.43 9.38
C ALA A 129 -11.53 6.93 7.93
N VAL A 130 -10.64 6.31 7.16
CA VAL A 130 -10.25 6.75 5.81
C VAL A 130 -10.93 5.92 4.72
N GLU A 131 -11.01 4.61 4.90
CA GLU A 131 -11.58 3.69 3.91
C GLU A 131 -13.08 3.49 4.16
N PRO A 132 -13.92 3.60 3.13
CA PRO A 132 -15.36 3.38 3.28
C PRO A 132 -15.64 1.91 3.59
N LEU A 133 -16.59 1.67 4.50
CA LEU A 133 -17.12 0.32 4.72
C LEU A 133 -17.94 -0.11 3.49
N PRO A 134 -17.83 -1.37 3.04
CA PRO A 134 -18.70 -1.90 2.01
C PRO A 134 -20.15 -1.80 2.50
N LEU A 135 -21.04 -1.32 1.63
CA LEU A 135 -22.44 -1.09 1.96
C LEU A 135 -23.16 -2.38 2.38
N HIS A 136 -22.77 -3.52 1.79
CA HIS A 136 -23.32 -4.83 2.09
C HIS A 136 -22.25 -5.93 1.94
N PRO A 137 -21.36 -6.15 2.92
CA PRO A 137 -20.63 -7.41 2.91
C PRO A 137 -21.65 -8.55 3.12
N PRO A 138 -21.62 -9.62 2.30
CA PRO A 138 -22.38 -10.80 2.66
C PRO A 138 -21.88 -11.28 4.02
N ARG A 139 -22.80 -11.50 4.97
CA ARG A 139 -22.45 -12.16 6.22
C ARG A 139 -21.81 -13.50 5.85
N ARG A 140 -20.51 -13.66 6.10
CA ARG A 140 -19.75 -14.84 5.65
C ARG A 140 -20.35 -16.15 6.16
N LEU A 141 -20.87 -16.11 7.37
CA LEU A 141 -21.50 -17.23 8.04
C LEU A 141 -22.94 -16.88 8.43
N PRO A 142 -23.93 -17.76 8.17
CA PRO A 142 -25.28 -17.60 8.68
C PRO A 142 -25.29 -17.68 10.22
N ARG A 143 -26.41 -17.30 10.85
CA ARG A 143 -26.54 -17.39 12.31
C ARG A 143 -26.43 -18.85 12.74
N TYR A 144 -25.98 -19.09 13.97
CA TYR A 144 -25.78 -20.43 14.50
C TYR A 144 -27.02 -21.34 14.34
N ARG A 145 -28.21 -20.76 14.56
CA ARG A 145 -29.49 -21.47 14.47
C ARG A 145 -29.90 -21.82 13.03
N ASP A 146 -29.45 -21.03 12.06
CA ASP A 146 -29.82 -21.16 10.65
C ASP A 146 -28.95 -22.22 9.93
N ILE A 147 -27.83 -22.62 10.53
CA ILE A 147 -27.00 -23.74 10.04
C ILE A 147 -27.71 -25.04 10.45
N PRO A 148 -28.22 -25.88 9.54
CA PRO A 148 -28.98 -27.08 9.93
C PRO A 148 -28.08 -28.19 10.48
N ASP A 149 -26.92 -28.39 9.85
CA ASP A 149 -25.99 -29.45 10.19
C ASP A 149 -25.20 -29.12 11.48
N PRO A 150 -25.28 -29.98 12.54
CA PRO A 150 -24.48 -29.82 13.74
C PRO A 150 -22.97 -29.83 13.51
N VAL A 151 -22.48 -30.57 12.52
CA VAL A 151 -21.04 -30.63 12.20
C VAL A 151 -20.60 -29.30 11.59
N ALA A 152 -21.34 -28.77 10.63
CA ALA A 152 -21.11 -27.44 10.07
C ALA A 152 -21.16 -26.33 11.13
N ARG A 153 -22.06 -26.42 12.13
CA ARG A 153 -22.09 -25.46 13.27
C ARG A 153 -20.79 -25.47 14.05
N ARG A 154 -20.28 -26.67 14.38
CA ARG A 154 -19.02 -26.80 15.12
C ARG A 154 -17.86 -26.30 14.28
N LYS A 155 -17.81 -26.66 13.00
CA LYS A 155 -16.78 -26.20 12.07
C LYS A 155 -16.74 -24.67 12.00
N ALA A 156 -17.89 -23.99 11.90
CA ALA A 156 -17.94 -22.53 11.86
C ALA A 156 -17.35 -21.88 13.12
N VAL A 157 -17.60 -22.45 14.31
CA VAL A 157 -17.01 -21.98 15.58
C VAL A 157 -15.49 -22.18 15.58
N VAL A 158 -15.03 -23.38 15.18
CA VAL A 158 -13.60 -23.73 15.15
C VAL A 158 -12.86 -22.87 14.13
N ASP A 159 -13.37 -22.69 12.92
CA ASP A 159 -12.77 -21.87 11.87
C ASP A 159 -12.55 -20.42 12.35
N LEU A 160 -13.58 -19.80 12.96
CA LEU A 160 -13.45 -18.44 13.50
C LEU A 160 -12.43 -18.37 14.65
N TYR A 161 -12.39 -19.39 15.51
CA TYR A 161 -11.41 -19.44 16.60
C TYR A 161 -9.97 -19.56 16.07
N LEU A 162 -9.75 -20.42 15.06
CA LEU A 162 -8.48 -20.57 14.36
C LEU A 162 -8.10 -19.33 13.53
N GLU A 163 -9.03 -18.43 13.24
CA GLU A 163 -8.74 -17.12 12.65
C GLU A 163 -8.38 -16.05 13.70
N GLY A 164 -8.41 -16.40 14.99
CA GLY A 164 -8.07 -15.50 16.08
C GLY A 164 -9.25 -14.73 16.68
N TRP A 165 -10.49 -15.09 16.35
CA TRP A 165 -11.67 -14.52 17.00
C TRP A 165 -11.75 -14.99 18.46
N SER A 166 -12.21 -14.13 19.38
CA SER A 166 -12.50 -14.54 20.76
C SER A 166 -13.85 -15.23 20.82
N ALA A 167 -14.03 -16.10 21.82
CA ALA A 167 -15.32 -16.74 22.09
C ALA A 167 -16.48 -15.73 22.19
N THR A 168 -16.25 -14.55 22.78
CA THR A 168 -17.24 -13.46 22.83
C THR A 168 -17.60 -12.92 21.46
N SER A 169 -16.61 -12.64 20.59
CA SER A 169 -16.86 -12.14 19.23
C SER A 169 -17.50 -13.20 18.35
N ILE A 170 -17.12 -14.47 18.51
CA ILE A 170 -17.76 -15.62 17.82
C ILE A 170 -19.23 -15.71 18.23
N ALA A 171 -19.52 -15.65 19.54
CA ALA A 171 -20.88 -15.70 20.06
C ALA A 171 -21.75 -14.56 19.50
N GLY A 172 -21.21 -13.33 19.50
CA GLY A 172 -21.90 -12.18 18.91
C GLY A 172 -22.10 -12.31 17.39
N CYS A 173 -21.07 -12.72 16.66
CA CYS A 173 -21.11 -12.87 15.20
C CYS A 173 -22.10 -13.96 14.74
N LEU A 174 -22.18 -15.08 15.47
CA LEU A 174 -23.08 -16.19 15.16
C LEU A 174 -24.45 -16.06 15.86
N GLU A 175 -24.67 -15.00 16.64
CA GLU A 175 -25.88 -14.79 17.46
C GLU A 175 -26.20 -16.01 18.35
N THR A 176 -25.21 -16.43 19.12
CA THR A 176 -25.31 -17.53 20.09
C THR A 176 -24.69 -17.15 21.44
N THR A 177 -24.67 -18.09 22.39
CA THR A 177 -24.12 -17.84 23.73
C THR A 177 -22.63 -18.16 23.79
N ARG A 178 -21.89 -17.40 24.61
CA ARG A 178 -20.47 -17.67 24.88
C ARG A 178 -20.25 -19.07 25.45
N THR A 179 -21.14 -19.54 26.33
CA THR A 179 -21.06 -20.89 26.91
C THR A 179 -21.07 -21.96 25.84
N ARG A 180 -21.99 -21.87 24.86
CA ARG A 180 -22.06 -22.82 23.76
C ARG A 180 -20.81 -22.82 22.89
N VAL A 181 -20.21 -21.65 22.66
CA VAL A 181 -18.93 -21.54 21.94
C VAL A 181 -17.83 -22.24 22.73
N SER A 182 -17.70 -21.98 24.04
CA SER A 182 -16.70 -22.63 24.89
C SER A 182 -16.89 -24.16 24.93
N GLU A 183 -18.11 -24.65 25.09
CA GLU A 183 -18.42 -26.08 25.06
C GLU A 183 -18.08 -26.73 23.71
N THR A 184 -18.24 -26.00 22.62
CA THR A 184 -17.90 -26.48 21.28
C THR A 184 -16.39 -26.58 21.09
N LEU A 185 -15.62 -25.65 21.66
CA LEU A 185 -14.15 -25.63 21.56
C LEU A 185 -13.47 -26.63 22.52
N ALA A 186 -14.17 -27.10 23.55
CA ALA A 186 -13.65 -28.06 24.52
C ALA A 186 -13.87 -29.54 24.13
N ARG A 187 -14.60 -29.81 23.04
CA ARG A 187 -14.88 -31.16 22.51
C ARG A 187 -13.93 -31.49 21.38
#